data_AF-A0A1E1FMR0-F1
#
_entry.id   AF-A0A1E1FMR0-F1
#
_cell.length_a   1.000
_cell.length_b   1.000
_cell.length_c   1.000
_cell.angle_alpha   90.00
_cell.angle_beta   90.00
_cell.angle_gamma   90.00
#
_symmetry.space_group_name_H-M   'P 1'
#
loop_
_entity.id
_entity.type
_entity.pdbx_description
1 polymer ?
#
loop_
_entity_poly.entity_id
_entity_poly.type
_entity_poly.pdbx_seq_one_letter_code
_entity_poly.pdbx_strand_id
1 'polypeptide(L)'
;MTYFMLMSLMALIIGLVAVASNPAPYFAAFGLVVAAGVGCGVLVGHGGSFLSLIFFLIYLGGMLVVFAYSAALAAEPFPKAWGSRFVLSYVLIYLLGVNLAAGIFWENWYEGAWVVVDGLKEFSVLRGDVSGVAVMYSFGGVMLVICAWMLLLTLLIVLELTRGLGRGSIRAV
;
A
#
# COMPACT_ATOMS: atom_id res chain seq x y z
N MET A 1 -22.43 8.88 -4.68
CA MET A 1 -21.00 9.02 -4.34
C MET A 1 -20.65 8.33 -3.04
N THR A 2 -21.35 8.61 -1.94
CA THR A 2 -21.11 7.99 -0.62
C THR A 2 -21.14 6.46 -0.61
N TYR A 3 -22.16 5.83 -1.21
CA TYR A 3 -22.24 4.36 -1.27
C TYR A 3 -21.08 3.72 -2.05
N PHE A 4 -20.65 4.33 -3.16
CA PHE A 4 -19.50 3.84 -3.94
C PHE A 4 -18.20 3.93 -3.13
N MET A 5 -17.99 5.05 -2.43
CA MET A 5 -16.83 5.25 -1.56
C MET A 5 -16.83 4.27 -0.38
N LEU A 6 -17.99 4.03 0.23
CA LEU A 6 -18.12 3.05 1.32
C LEU A 6 -17.85 1.62 0.84
N MET A 7 -18.38 1.23 -0.32
CA MET A 7 -18.07 -0.07 -0.94
C MET A 7 -16.58 -0.20 -1.27
N SER A 8 -15.93 0.87 -1.74
CA SER A 8 -14.50 0.87 -2.00
C SER A 8 -13.67 0.77 -0.71
N LEU A 9 -14.05 1.43 0.38
CA LEU A 9 -13.37 1.29 1.67
C LEU A 9 -13.51 -0.14 2.23
N MET A 10 -14.69 -0.75 2.12
CA MET A 10 -14.89 -2.15 2.51
C MET A 10 -14.05 -3.11 1.65
N ALA A 11 -13.99 -2.89 0.33
CA ALA A 11 -13.15 -3.67 -0.57
C ALA A 11 -11.65 -3.48 -0.26
N LEU A 12 -11.22 -2.28 0.15
CA LEU A 12 -9.86 -2.00 0.59
C LEU A 12 -9.51 -2.78 1.86
N ILE A 13 -10.41 -2.81 2.85
CA ILE A 13 -10.24 -3.61 4.08
C ILE A 13 -10.08 -5.09 3.73
N ILE A 14 -10.95 -5.64 2.87
CA ILE A 14 -10.86 -7.04 2.43
C ILE A 14 -9.53 -7.31 1.72
N GLY A 15 -9.08 -6.41 0.84
CA GLY A 15 -7.79 -6.51 0.17
C GLY A 15 -6.60 -6.51 1.14
N LEU A 16 -6.63 -5.67 2.18
CA LEU A 16 -5.60 -5.65 3.21
C LEU A 16 -5.61 -6.92 4.08
N VAL A 17 -6.78 -7.43 4.46
CA VAL A 17 -6.91 -8.70 5.19
C VAL A 17 -6.36 -9.86 4.37
N ALA A 18 -6.64 -9.87 3.07
CA ALA A 18 -6.09 -10.85 2.13
C ALA A 18 -4.56 -10.88 2.15
N VAL A 19 -3.90 -9.72 2.17
CA VAL A 19 -2.43 -9.63 2.27
C VAL A 19 -1.93 -10.02 3.67
N ALA A 20 -2.60 -9.53 4.72
CA ALA A 20 -2.22 -9.75 6.12
C ALA A 20 -2.33 -11.22 6.56
N SER A 21 -3.21 -11.99 5.93
CA SER A 21 -3.39 -13.43 6.19
C SER A 21 -2.18 -14.31 5.81
N ASN A 22 -1.10 -13.69 5.30
CA ASN A 22 0.16 -14.31 4.92
C ASN A 22 -0.01 -15.55 4.01
N PRO A 23 -0.75 -15.45 2.90
CA PRO A 23 -0.79 -16.49 1.89
C PRO A 23 0.53 -16.51 1.11
N ALA A 24 0.73 -17.53 0.28
CA ALA A 24 1.92 -17.57 -0.57
C ALA A 24 2.02 -16.32 -1.48
N PRO A 25 3.25 -15.88 -1.85
CA PRO A 25 3.48 -14.54 -2.41
C PRO A 25 2.61 -14.18 -3.63
N TYR A 26 2.25 -15.15 -4.46
CA TYR A 26 1.45 -14.94 -5.68
C TYR A 26 -0.03 -14.71 -5.38
N PHE A 27 -0.57 -15.30 -4.32
CA PHE A 27 -1.91 -14.98 -3.84
C PHE A 27 -1.93 -13.66 -3.04
N ALA A 28 -0.86 -13.37 -2.29
CA ALA A 28 -0.71 -12.10 -1.58
C ALA A 28 -0.67 -10.91 -2.55
N ALA A 29 0.08 -11.03 -3.65
CA ALA A 29 0.19 -10.01 -4.68
C ALA A 29 -1.17 -9.65 -5.30
N PHE A 30 -2.05 -10.62 -5.50
CA PHE A 30 -3.39 -10.33 -6.02
C PHE A 30 -4.21 -9.48 -5.04
N GLY A 31 -4.22 -9.82 -3.74
CA GLY A 31 -4.90 -9.02 -2.71
C GLY A 31 -4.36 -7.59 -2.62
N LEU A 32 -3.05 -7.45 -2.82
CA LEU A 32 -2.34 -6.18 -2.82
C LEU A 32 -2.67 -5.31 -4.04
N VAL A 33 -2.80 -5.92 -5.22
CA VAL A 33 -3.24 -5.23 -6.44
C VAL A 33 -4.66 -4.70 -6.29
N VAL A 34 -5.56 -5.52 -5.74
CA VAL A 34 -6.93 -5.12 -5.45
C VAL A 34 -6.95 -3.97 -4.43
N ALA A 35 -6.20 -4.08 -3.33
CA ALA A 35 -6.11 -3.03 -2.32
C ALA A 35 -5.56 -1.72 -2.90
N ALA A 36 -4.51 -1.81 -3.72
CA ALA A 36 -3.89 -0.65 -4.37
C ALA A 36 -4.85 0.04 -5.36
N GLY A 37 -5.51 -0.74 -6.23
CA GLY A 37 -6.45 -0.22 -7.22
C GLY A 37 -7.68 0.43 -6.58
N VAL A 38 -8.25 -0.24 -5.57
CA VAL A 38 -9.40 0.30 -4.82
C VAL A 38 -9.00 1.55 -4.02
N GLY A 39 -7.80 1.55 -3.40
CA GLY A 39 -7.26 2.73 -2.70
C GLY A 39 -7.02 3.92 -3.63
N CYS A 40 -6.60 3.68 -4.88
CA CYS A 40 -6.53 4.73 -5.89
C CYS A 40 -7.92 5.30 -6.20
N GLY A 41 -8.94 4.45 -6.31
CA GLY A 41 -10.33 4.88 -6.49
C GLY A 41 -10.82 5.79 -5.37
N VAL A 42 -10.50 5.46 -4.11
CA VAL A 42 -10.79 6.30 -2.93
C VAL A 42 -10.07 7.66 -3.03
N LEU A 43 -8.78 7.65 -3.35
CA LEU A 43 -8.00 8.88 -3.50
C LEU A 43 -8.57 9.80 -4.59
N VAL A 44 -8.85 9.24 -5.78
CA VAL A 44 -9.46 10.00 -6.90
C VAL A 44 -10.80 10.58 -6.48
N GLY A 45 -11.63 9.80 -5.77
CA GLY A 45 -12.92 10.23 -5.24
C GLY A 45 -12.85 11.40 -4.26
N HIS A 46 -11.69 11.64 -3.63
CA HIS A 46 -11.49 12.71 -2.66
C HIS A 46 -10.77 13.97 -3.18
N GLY A 47 -10.29 14.01 -4.43
CA GLY A 47 -9.38 15.10 -4.84
C GLY A 47 -8.02 14.63 -5.35
N GLY A 48 -7.67 13.39 -5.05
CA GLY A 48 -6.28 12.94 -4.97
C GLY A 48 -5.71 12.37 -6.27
N SER A 49 -5.91 12.99 -7.43
CA SER A 49 -5.55 12.35 -8.71
C SER A 49 -4.05 12.12 -8.88
N PHE A 50 -3.21 13.10 -8.52
CA PHE A 50 -1.76 12.95 -8.66
C PHE A 50 -1.22 11.93 -7.64
N LEU A 51 -1.68 12.03 -6.39
CA LEU A 51 -1.27 11.10 -5.34
C LEU A 51 -1.69 9.67 -5.67
N SER A 52 -2.90 9.47 -6.22
CA SER A 52 -3.36 8.14 -6.66
C SER A 52 -2.45 7.52 -7.73
N LEU A 53 -1.97 8.31 -8.70
CA LEU A 53 -1.10 7.81 -9.76
C LEU A 53 0.28 7.44 -9.23
N ILE A 54 0.88 8.29 -8.39
CA ILE A 54 2.15 7.96 -7.73
C ILE A 54 2.01 6.72 -6.86
N PHE A 55 0.95 6.64 -6.05
CA PHE A 55 0.68 5.49 -5.19
C PHE A 55 0.55 4.22 -6.04
N PHE A 56 -0.23 4.26 -7.11
CA PHE A 56 -0.36 3.14 -8.04
C PHE A 56 1.00 2.73 -8.63
N LEU A 57 1.77 3.68 -9.16
CA LEU A 57 3.05 3.41 -9.82
C LEU A 57 4.11 2.85 -8.87
N ILE A 58 4.27 3.44 -7.67
CA ILE A 58 5.29 3.00 -6.72
C ILE A 58 4.85 1.69 -6.06
N TYR A 59 3.59 1.58 -5.65
CA TYR A 59 3.11 0.42 -4.89
C TYR A 59 2.95 -0.79 -5.80
N LEU A 60 2.30 -0.67 -6.97
CA LEU A 60 2.28 -1.78 -7.92
C LEU A 60 3.63 -2.00 -8.59
N GLY A 61 4.27 -0.96 -9.10
CA GLY A 61 5.54 -1.11 -9.82
C GLY A 61 6.64 -1.71 -8.94
N GLY A 62 6.80 -1.18 -7.73
CA GLY A 62 7.80 -1.66 -6.77
C GLY A 62 7.50 -3.08 -6.28
N MET A 63 6.23 -3.37 -5.95
CA MET A 63 5.90 -4.69 -5.42
C MET A 63 5.79 -5.77 -6.49
N LEU A 64 5.58 -5.44 -7.77
CA LEU A 64 5.67 -6.42 -8.86
C LEU A 64 7.10 -6.98 -8.99
N VAL A 65 8.14 -6.16 -8.81
CA VAL A 65 9.54 -6.62 -8.84
C VAL A 65 9.85 -7.51 -7.64
N VAL A 66 9.48 -7.07 -6.43
CA VAL A 66 9.67 -7.86 -5.20
C VAL A 66 8.88 -9.16 -5.26
N PHE A 67 7.66 -9.11 -5.81
CA PHE A 67 6.82 -10.29 -6.03
C PHE A 67 7.49 -11.27 -6.98
N ALA A 68 7.96 -10.83 -8.15
CA ALA A 68 8.62 -11.71 -9.11
C ALA A 68 9.84 -12.40 -8.50
N TYR A 69 10.66 -11.66 -7.74
CA TYR A 69 11.83 -12.21 -7.06
C TYR A 69 11.45 -13.17 -5.93
N SER A 70 10.45 -12.83 -5.12
CA SER A 70 9.97 -13.69 -4.03
C SER A 70 9.29 -14.95 -4.55
N ALA A 71 8.52 -14.85 -5.63
CA ALA A 71 7.92 -16.00 -6.29
C ALA A 71 8.99 -16.93 -6.88
N ALA A 72 10.07 -16.37 -7.45
CA ALA A 72 11.19 -17.16 -7.96
C ALA A 72 11.97 -17.86 -6.84
N LEU A 73 12.23 -17.18 -5.72
CA LEU A 73 13.01 -17.74 -4.60
C LEU A 73 12.20 -18.63 -3.64
N ALA A 74 10.91 -18.34 -3.46
CA ALA A 74 10.01 -19.06 -2.54
C ALA A 74 9.03 -19.98 -3.28
N ALA A 75 9.42 -20.46 -4.46
CA ALA A 75 8.66 -21.45 -5.23
C ALA A 75 8.63 -22.80 -4.49
N GLU A 76 7.74 -22.92 -3.51
CA GLU A 76 7.45 -24.20 -2.83
C GLU A 76 6.52 -25.06 -3.72
N PRO A 77 6.71 -26.40 -3.77
CA PRO A 77 5.90 -27.29 -4.60
C PRO A 77 4.42 -27.38 -4.16
N PHE A 78 4.11 -27.05 -2.89
CA PHE A 78 2.74 -27.02 -2.36
C PHE A 78 2.41 -25.67 -1.77
N PRO A 79 2.07 -24.70 -2.62
CA PRO A 79 2.12 -23.34 -2.15
C PRO A 79 0.77 -22.97 -1.48
N LYS A 80 0.86 -22.32 -0.32
CA LYS A 80 -0.28 -22.08 0.58
C LYS A 80 -1.31 -21.14 -0.05
N ALA A 81 -2.40 -21.73 -0.56
CA ALA A 81 -3.54 -20.98 -1.07
C ALA A 81 -4.43 -20.38 0.03
N TRP A 82 -5.26 -19.42 -0.34
CA TRP A 82 -6.31 -18.86 0.53
C TRP A 82 -7.24 -19.93 1.11
N GLY A 83 -7.51 -21.00 0.36
CA GLY A 83 -8.32 -22.13 0.81
C GLY A 83 -7.64 -23.07 1.79
N SER A 84 -6.37 -22.83 2.16
CA SER A 84 -5.70 -23.63 3.20
C SER A 84 -6.28 -23.30 4.58
N ARG A 85 -6.42 -24.32 5.43
CA ARG A 85 -7.05 -24.18 6.77
C ARG A 85 -6.38 -23.10 7.62
N PHE A 86 -5.05 -22.98 7.52
CA PHE A 86 -4.27 -21.99 8.26
C PHE A 86 -4.54 -20.56 7.78
N VAL A 87 -4.45 -20.29 6.48
CA VAL A 87 -4.71 -18.95 5.93
C VAL A 87 -6.16 -18.54 6.21
N LEU A 88 -7.12 -19.46 6.04
CA LEU A 88 -8.53 -19.21 6.34
C LEU A 88 -8.75 -18.88 7.82
N SER A 89 -8.04 -19.56 8.74
CA SER A 89 -8.10 -19.20 10.17
C SER A 89 -7.59 -17.79 10.45
N TYR A 90 -6.50 -17.37 9.80
CA TYR A 90 -5.99 -16.00 9.92
C TYR A 90 -6.97 -14.98 9.36
N VAL A 91 -7.56 -15.22 8.19
CA VAL A 91 -8.60 -14.35 7.60
C VAL A 91 -9.76 -14.16 8.57
N LEU A 92 -10.26 -15.24 9.19
CA LEU A 92 -11.33 -15.16 10.17
C LEU A 92 -10.94 -14.34 11.40
N ILE A 93 -9.73 -14.55 11.95
CA ILE A 93 -9.23 -13.79 13.10
C ILE A 93 -9.13 -12.30 12.76
N TYR A 94 -8.59 -11.95 11.60
CA TYR A 94 -8.48 -10.56 11.16
C TYR A 94 -9.84 -9.92 10.93
N LEU A 95 -10.78 -10.63 10.29
CA LEU A 95 -12.14 -10.12 10.11
C LEU A 95 -12.85 -9.91 11.45
N LEU A 96 -12.75 -10.87 12.38
CA LEU A 96 -13.31 -10.73 13.73
C LEU A 96 -12.68 -9.54 14.46
N GLY A 97 -11.37 -9.37 14.40
CA GLY A 97 -10.66 -8.25 15.00
C GLY A 97 -11.09 -6.90 14.44
N VAL A 98 -11.23 -6.78 13.11
CA VAL A 98 -11.72 -5.55 12.46
C VAL A 98 -13.15 -5.24 12.86
N ASN A 99 -14.04 -6.23 12.88
CA ASN A 99 -15.44 -6.03 13.29
C ASN A 99 -15.56 -5.66 14.78
N LEU A 100 -14.77 -6.30 15.65
CA LEU A 100 -14.75 -5.99 17.08
C LEU A 100 -14.24 -4.56 17.32
N ALA A 101 -13.15 -4.16 16.65
CA ALA A 101 -12.65 -2.80 16.71
C ALA A 101 -13.71 -1.80 16.21
N ALA A 102 -14.33 -2.06 15.06
CA ALA A 102 -15.38 -1.21 14.54
C ALA A 102 -16.56 -1.07 15.53
N GLY A 103 -16.96 -2.14 16.21
CA GLY A 103 -18.01 -2.13 17.22
C GLY A 103 -17.66 -1.33 18.47
N ILE A 104 -16.41 -1.41 18.95
CA ILE A 104 -15.94 -0.64 20.11
C ILE A 104 -15.85 0.86 19.79
N PHE A 105 -15.43 1.21 18.57
CA PHE A 105 -15.25 2.60 18.14
C PHE A 105 -16.50 3.23 17.49
N TRP A 106 -17.65 2.55 17.51
CA TRP A 106 -18.84 2.94 16.75
C TRP A 106 -19.47 4.27 17.22
N GLU A 107 -19.43 4.58 18.51
CA GLU A 107 -20.22 5.68 19.10
C GLU A 107 -19.72 7.09 18.74
N ASN A 108 -18.44 7.26 18.37
CA ASN A 108 -17.81 8.58 18.22
C ASN A 108 -17.30 8.92 16.80
N TRP A 109 -17.64 8.11 15.77
CA TRP A 109 -17.02 8.24 14.44
C TRP A 109 -17.85 9.00 13.39
N TYR A 110 -19.15 9.18 13.61
CA TYR A 110 -20.07 9.68 12.57
C TYR A 110 -20.24 11.20 12.52
N GLU A 111 -19.34 11.97 13.11
CA GLU A 111 -19.37 13.44 13.00
C GLU A 111 -18.62 13.93 11.75
N GLY A 112 -19.30 13.90 10.60
CA GLY A 112 -19.03 14.84 9.50
C GLY A 112 -17.80 14.62 8.60
N ALA A 113 -17.07 13.51 8.71
CA ALA A 113 -15.81 13.29 7.97
C ALA A 113 -15.93 12.89 6.47
N TRP A 114 -17.11 13.01 5.86
CA TRP A 114 -17.36 12.61 4.45
C TRP A 114 -17.38 13.80 3.47
N VAL A 115 -17.02 15.00 3.93
CA VAL A 115 -16.95 16.18 3.07
C VAL A 115 -15.69 16.08 2.20
N VAL A 116 -15.89 15.91 0.90
CA VAL A 116 -14.82 16.06 -0.09
C VAL A 116 -14.37 17.52 -0.04
N VAL A 117 -13.17 17.76 0.50
CA VAL A 117 -12.58 19.11 0.66
C VAL A 117 -12.55 19.90 -0.65
N ASP A 118 -12.44 19.20 -1.78
CA ASP A 118 -12.43 19.77 -3.14
C ASP A 118 -13.79 20.39 -3.55
N GLY A 119 -14.91 19.95 -2.94
CA GLY A 119 -16.25 20.47 -3.25
C GLY A 119 -16.54 21.86 -2.68
N LEU A 120 -15.72 22.37 -1.75
CA LEU A 120 -15.86 23.71 -1.19
C LEU A 120 -15.07 24.78 -1.98
N LYS A 121 -14.33 24.35 -3.01
CA LYS A 121 -13.36 25.18 -3.73
C LYS A 121 -13.71 25.26 -5.22
N GLU A 122 -14.99 25.54 -5.52
CA GLU A 122 -15.51 25.67 -6.90
C GLU A 122 -14.76 26.69 -7.78
N PHE A 123 -13.92 27.55 -7.19
CA PHE A 123 -13.16 28.59 -7.90
C PHE A 123 -11.66 28.32 -8.08
N SER A 124 -11.13 27.17 -7.63
CA SER A 124 -9.70 26.87 -7.84
C SER A 124 -9.46 26.04 -9.10
N VAL A 125 -8.79 26.64 -10.09
CA VAL A 125 -8.37 25.97 -11.33
C VAL A 125 -7.28 24.90 -11.07
N LEU A 126 -6.53 25.05 -9.98
CA LEU A 126 -5.47 24.12 -9.58
C LEU A 126 -5.91 23.25 -8.40
N ARG A 127 -5.87 21.93 -8.61
CA ARG A 127 -6.11 20.93 -7.57
C ARG A 127 -5.00 20.99 -6.50
N GLY A 128 -5.38 20.84 -5.23
CA GLY A 128 -4.46 20.95 -4.09
C GLY A 128 -3.25 19.99 -4.18
N ASP A 129 -3.47 18.79 -4.70
CA ASP A 129 -2.43 17.80 -4.92
C ASP A 129 -1.28 18.31 -5.81
N VAL A 130 -1.60 18.93 -6.94
CA VAL A 130 -0.60 19.35 -7.93
C VAL A 130 0.16 20.59 -7.45
N SER A 131 -0.54 21.50 -6.76
CA SER A 131 0.11 22.67 -6.16
C SER A 131 1.01 22.28 -4.98
N GLY A 132 0.63 21.27 -4.19
CA GLY A 132 1.48 20.73 -3.12
C GLY A 132 2.83 20.22 -3.64
N VAL A 133 2.83 19.55 -4.80
CA VAL A 133 4.06 19.07 -5.45
C VAL A 133 4.97 20.21 -5.87
N ALA A 134 4.41 21.29 -6.41
CA ALA A 134 5.18 22.48 -6.76
C ALA A 134 5.87 23.11 -5.54
N VAL A 135 5.19 23.11 -4.38
CA VAL A 135 5.76 23.62 -3.12
C VAL A 135 6.91 22.75 -2.61
N MET A 136 6.89 21.43 -2.87
CA MET A 136 8.03 20.56 -2.52
C MET A 136 9.32 20.97 -3.24
N TYR A 137 9.22 21.43 -4.49
CA TYR A 137 10.40 21.87 -5.26
C TYR A 137 10.84 23.29 -4.93
N SER A 138 9.97 24.14 -4.38
CA SER A 138 10.33 25.51 -3.99
C SER A 138 10.84 25.59 -2.56
N PHE A 139 10.01 25.27 -1.57
CA PHE A 139 10.33 25.39 -0.15
C PHE A 139 10.79 24.05 0.46
N GLY A 140 10.38 22.93 -0.13
CA GLY A 140 10.70 21.58 0.35
C GLY A 140 12.08 21.04 -0.02
N GLY A 141 12.97 21.85 -0.60
CA GLY A 141 14.25 21.40 -1.14
C GLY A 141 15.12 20.61 -0.15
N VAL A 142 15.17 21.03 1.12
CA VAL A 142 15.93 20.33 2.18
C VAL A 142 15.39 18.91 2.39
N MET A 143 14.07 18.73 2.39
CA MET A 143 13.44 17.40 2.53
C MET A 143 13.76 16.51 1.33
N LEU A 144 13.80 17.07 0.10
CA LEU A 144 14.19 16.33 -1.10
C LEU A 144 15.64 15.86 -1.05
N VAL A 145 16.56 16.72 -0.57
CA VAL A 145 17.98 16.34 -0.41
C VAL A 145 18.15 15.20 0.60
N ILE A 146 17.45 15.27 1.74
CA ILE A 146 17.48 14.20 2.75
C ILE A 146 16.92 12.90 2.15
N CYS A 147 15.80 12.97 1.42
CA CYS A 147 15.18 11.79 0.80
C CYS A 147 16.11 11.15 -0.24
N ALA A 148 16.73 11.96 -1.12
CA ALA A 148 17.70 11.49 -2.11
C ALA A 148 18.93 10.86 -1.45
N TRP A 149 19.42 11.46 -0.36
CA TRP A 149 20.54 10.92 0.41
C TRP A 149 20.21 9.56 1.02
N MET A 150 19.03 9.42 1.64
CA MET A 150 18.57 8.15 2.20
C MET A 150 18.42 7.08 1.12
N LEU A 151 17.86 7.42 -0.05
CA LEU A 151 17.76 6.48 -1.17
C LEU A 151 19.15 6.03 -1.68
N LEU A 152 20.11 6.96 -1.78
CA LEU A 152 21.49 6.62 -2.17
C LEU A 152 22.14 5.69 -1.14
N LEU A 153 21.98 5.96 0.16
CA LEU A 153 22.47 5.08 1.22
C LEU A 153 21.83 3.70 1.14
N THR A 154 20.51 3.60 0.92
CA THR A 154 19.86 2.29 0.77
C THR A 154 20.39 1.51 -0.44
N LEU A 155 20.69 2.18 -1.55
CA LEU A 155 21.28 1.55 -2.73
C LEU A 155 22.68 1.00 -2.44
N LEU A 156 23.53 1.76 -1.74
CA LEU A 156 24.86 1.28 -1.33
C LEU A 156 24.75 0.10 -0.36
N ILE A 157 23.83 0.16 0.61
CA ILE A 157 23.62 -0.96 1.54
C ILE A 157 23.20 -2.23 0.77
N VAL A 158 22.25 -2.13 -0.15
CA VAL A 158 21.80 -3.29 -0.96
C VAL A 158 22.92 -3.81 -1.87
N LEU A 159 23.75 -2.93 -2.44
CA LEU A 159 24.91 -3.32 -3.26
C LEU A 159 25.93 -4.11 -2.43
N GLU A 160 26.26 -3.65 -1.23
CA GLU A 160 27.22 -4.32 -0.35
C GLU A 160 26.67 -5.64 0.20
N LEU A 161 25.38 -5.70 0.54
CA LEU A 161 24.71 -6.94 0.95
C LEU A 161 24.72 -8.00 -0.17
N THR A 162 24.44 -7.60 -1.41
CA THR A 162 24.46 -8.52 -2.57
C THR A 162 25.87 -8.93 -2.99
N ARG A 163 26.87 -8.05 -2.81
CA ARG A 163 28.31 -8.37 -2.98
C ARG A 163 28.84 -9.37 -1.94
N GLY A 164 28.21 -9.47 -0.78
CA GLY A 164 28.60 -10.34 0.33
C GLY A 164 28.68 -11.83 -0.02
N LEU A 165 27.96 -12.30 -1.05
CA LEU A 165 28.07 -13.68 -1.55
C LEU A 165 29.47 -14.03 -2.11
N GLY A 166 30.28 -13.03 -2.48
CA GLY A 166 31.61 -13.25 -3.06
C GLY A 166 32.79 -13.23 -2.09
N ARG A 167 32.70 -12.60 -0.91
CA ARG A 167 33.87 -12.32 -0.04
C ARG A 167 33.65 -12.35 1.50
N GLY A 168 32.55 -12.91 2.02
CA GLY A 168 32.30 -12.98 3.48
C GLY A 168 31.99 -14.38 4.03
N SER A 169 32.07 -14.56 5.35
CA SER A 169 31.84 -15.82 6.08
C SER A 169 30.39 -16.37 6.02
N ILE A 170 29.52 -15.75 5.23
CA ILE A 170 28.11 -16.13 5.04
C ILE A 170 27.99 -16.96 3.75
N ARG A 171 28.94 -17.87 3.53
CA ARG A 171 28.69 -19.03 2.67
C ARG A 171 27.69 -19.92 3.40
N ALA A 172 26.40 -19.73 3.10
CA ALA A 172 25.49 -20.86 3.18
C ALA A 172 25.90 -21.83 2.06
N VAL A 173 26.10 -23.08 2.46
CA VAL A 173 26.31 -24.27 1.62
C VAL A 173 25.27 -24.32 0.50
#